data_AF-A0A559RD76-F1
#
_entry.id   AF-A0A559RD76-F1
#
_cell.length_a   1.000
_cell.length_b   1.000
_cell.length_c   1.000
_cell.angle_alpha   90.00
_cell.angle_beta   90.00
_cell.angle_gamma   90.00
#
_symmetry.space_group_name_H-M   'P 1'
#
loop_
_entity.id
_entity.type
_entity.pdbx_description
1 polymer ?
#
loop_
_entity_poly.entity_id
_entity_poly.type
_entity_poly.pdbx_seq_one_letter_code
_entity_poly.pdbx_strand_id
1 'polypeptide(L)'
;MNKRILYVVVIILVLLAVAYNLQNFLTEDNLPYSLQKLYLFHGIAVLIVYLGIELIYDKMPNQIGAAYLTMMFLKIGIFILLFKSTIFTEQDLAIQHRLGLLIPFFLFLIVEAVCIAKLLKSK
;
A
#
# COMPACT_ATOMS: atom_id res chain seq x y z
N MET A 1 -14.91 -15.59 -7.57
CA MET A 1 -13.49 -15.21 -7.56
C MET A 1 -13.27 -13.93 -8.37
N ASN A 2 -13.42 -13.94 -9.70
CA ASN A 2 -13.03 -12.81 -10.57
C ASN A 2 -13.71 -11.47 -10.26
N LYS A 3 -15.01 -11.45 -9.91
CA LYS A 3 -15.72 -10.19 -9.62
C LYS A 3 -15.13 -9.44 -8.42
N ARG A 4 -14.71 -10.16 -7.37
CA ARG A 4 -14.14 -9.55 -6.16
C ARG A 4 -12.74 -9.00 -6.39
N ILE A 5 -11.89 -9.77 -7.07
CA ILE A 5 -10.56 -9.32 -7.50
C ILE A 5 -10.70 -8.07 -8.39
N LEU A 6 -11.63 -8.08 -9.34
CA LEU A 6 -11.90 -6.93 -10.20
C LEU A 6 -12.30 -5.68 -9.39
N TYR A 7 -13.17 -5.82 -8.38
CA TYR A 7 -13.52 -4.69 -7.51
C TYR A 7 -12.30 -4.13 -6.77
N VAL A 8 -11.44 -4.99 -6.22
CA VAL A 8 -10.22 -4.53 -5.54
C VAL A 8 -9.27 -3.85 -6.52
N VAL A 9 -9.05 -4.42 -7.71
CA VAL A 9 -8.23 -3.80 -8.76
C VAL A 9 -8.76 -2.43 -9.13
N VAL A 10 -10.07 -2.28 -9.36
CA VAL A 10 -10.68 -0.99 -9.69
C VAL A 10 -10.52 0.01 -8.55
N ILE A 11 -10.76 -0.41 -7.29
CA ILE A 11 -10.56 0.46 -6.12
C ILE A 11 -9.10 0.95 -6.05
N ILE A 12 -8.13 0.06 -6.26
CA ILE A 12 -6.70 0.42 -6.23
C ILE A 12 -6.31 1.32 -7.39
N LEU A 13 -6.83 1.08 -8.61
CA LEU A 13 -6.58 1.95 -9.75
C LEU A 13 -7.16 3.36 -9.55
N VAL A 14 -8.40 3.45 -9.04
CA VAL A 14 -9.02 4.74 -8.72
C VAL A 14 -8.26 5.44 -7.60
N LEU A 15 -7.91 4.73 -6.52
CA LEU A 15 -7.14 5.28 -5.42
C LEU A 15 -5.77 5.80 -5.89
N LEU A 16 -5.08 5.02 -6.72
CA LEU A 16 -3.79 5.39 -7.29
C LEU A 16 -3.95 6.64 -8.15
N ALA A 17 -4.91 6.66 -9.08
CA ALA A 17 -5.15 7.82 -9.94
C ALA A 17 -5.48 9.08 -9.13
N VAL A 18 -6.43 9.00 -8.20
CA VAL A 18 -6.87 10.16 -7.42
C VAL A 18 -5.77 10.65 -6.47
N ALA A 19 -5.22 9.76 -5.65
CA ALA A 19 -4.26 10.15 -4.63
C ALA A 19 -2.91 10.57 -5.23
N TYR A 20 -2.44 9.93 -6.30
CA TYR A 20 -1.22 10.35 -7.01
C TYR A 20 -1.39 11.75 -7.58
N ASN A 21 -2.46 12.01 -8.35
CA ASN A 21 -2.66 13.31 -8.97
C ASN A 21 -2.89 14.41 -7.93
N LEU A 22 -3.59 14.10 -6.83
CA LEU A 22 -3.78 15.04 -5.73
C LEU A 22 -2.44 15.41 -5.08
N GLN A 23 -1.61 14.43 -4.72
CA GLN A 23 -0.30 14.73 -4.13
C GLN A 23 0.61 15.44 -5.15
N ASN A 24 0.59 15.03 -6.43
CA ASN A 24 1.38 15.65 -7.49
C ASN A 24 0.99 17.12 -7.73
N PHE A 25 -0.29 17.46 -7.60
CA PHE A 25 -0.77 18.84 -7.71
C PHE A 25 -0.40 19.69 -6.48
N LEU A 26 -0.41 19.10 -5.29
CA LEU A 26 -0.14 19.81 -4.02
C LEU A 26 1.34 19.94 -3.68
N THR A 27 2.23 19.20 -4.36
CA THR A 27 3.65 19.15 -4.03
C THR A 27 4.49 19.91 -5.04
N GLU A 28 5.50 20.64 -4.57
CA GLU A 28 6.49 21.33 -5.40
C GLU A 28 7.47 20.34 -6.06
N ASP A 29 8.14 20.77 -7.15
CA ASP A 29 8.97 19.91 -8.00
C ASP A 29 10.19 19.26 -7.29
N ASN A 30 10.58 19.73 -6.10
CA ASN A 30 11.79 19.30 -5.39
C ASN A 30 11.52 18.22 -4.33
N LEU A 31 10.88 17.12 -4.71
CA LEU A 31 10.69 15.96 -3.83
C LEU A 31 11.99 15.14 -3.67
N PRO A 32 12.39 14.76 -2.44
CA PRO A 32 13.56 13.91 -2.21
C PRO A 32 13.32 12.42 -2.52
N TYR A 33 12.26 12.11 -3.26
CA TYR A 33 11.85 10.76 -3.67
C TYR A 33 10.98 10.81 -4.93
N SER A 34 10.92 9.70 -5.65
CA SER A 34 10.02 9.57 -6.80
C SER A 34 8.59 9.28 -6.33
N LEU A 35 7.69 10.25 -6.55
CA LEU A 35 6.26 10.12 -6.26
C LEU A 35 5.63 8.94 -7.04
N GLN A 36 6.02 8.77 -8.30
CA GLN A 36 5.53 7.65 -9.13
C GLN A 36 5.92 6.29 -8.55
N LYS A 37 7.19 6.12 -8.13
CA LYS A 37 7.64 4.87 -7.50
C LYS A 37 6.92 4.59 -6.19
N LEU A 38 6.63 5.63 -5.40
CA LEU A 38 5.88 5.53 -4.14
C LEU A 38 4.48 4.95 -4.36
N TYR A 39 3.71 5.55 -5.27
CA TYR A 39 2.33 5.15 -5.53
C TYR A 39 2.23 3.79 -6.24
N LEU A 40 3.13 3.52 -7.20
CA LEU A 40 3.19 2.21 -7.86
C LEU A 40 3.56 1.11 -6.87
N PHE A 41 4.51 1.35 -5.97
CA PHE A 41 4.87 0.40 -4.91
C PHE A 41 3.63 0.05 -4.07
N HIS A 42 2.92 1.05 -3.56
CA HIS A 42 1.73 0.79 -2.73
C HIS A 42 0.61 0.09 -3.50
N GLY A 43 0.31 0.50 -4.73
CA GLY A 43 -0.70 -0.13 -5.56
C GLY A 43 -0.39 -1.61 -5.84
N ILE A 44 0.84 -1.91 -6.26
CA ILE A 44 1.28 -3.29 -6.52
C ILE A 44 1.28 -4.11 -5.23
N ALA A 45 1.80 -3.55 -4.13
CA ALA A 45 1.88 -4.24 -2.85
C ALA A 45 0.49 -4.68 -2.35
N VAL A 46 -0.53 -3.83 -2.47
CA VAL A 46 -1.89 -4.19 -2.06
C VAL A 46 -2.45 -5.35 -2.87
N LEU A 47 -2.20 -5.38 -4.18
CA LEU A 47 -2.64 -6.49 -5.03
C LEU A 47 -1.93 -7.80 -4.66
N ILE A 48 -0.62 -7.75 -4.40
CA ILE A 48 0.16 -8.91 -3.97
C ILE A 48 -0.37 -9.45 -2.64
N VAL A 49 -0.58 -8.58 -1.64
CA VAL A 49 -1.11 -8.98 -0.33
C VAL A 49 -2.50 -9.57 -0.48
N TYR A 50 -3.40 -8.90 -1.20
CA TYR A 50 -4.78 -9.37 -1.37
C TYR A 50 -4.85 -10.74 -2.06
N LEU A 51 -4.12 -10.92 -3.18
CA LEU A 51 -4.08 -12.19 -3.89
C LEU A 51 -3.42 -13.29 -3.04
N GLY A 52 -2.34 -12.95 -2.33
CA GLY A 52 -1.67 -13.86 -1.41
C GLY A 52 -2.61 -14.37 -0.31
N ILE A 53 -3.40 -13.49 0.28
CA ILE A 53 -4.40 -13.86 1.29
C ILE A 53 -5.54 -14.69 0.69
N GLU A 54 -6.00 -14.37 -0.52
CA GLU A 54 -7.02 -15.17 -1.20
C GLU A 54 -6.54 -16.62 -1.43
N LEU A 55 -5.27 -16.80 -1.81
CA LEU A 55 -4.65 -18.13 -1.96
C LEU A 55 -4.48 -18.87 -0.63
N ILE A 56 -4.11 -18.16 0.44
CA ILE A 56 -3.95 -18.77 1.77
C ILE A 56 -5.32 -19.16 2.33
N TYR A 57 -6.38 -18.38 2.06
CA TYR A 57 -7.73 -18.67 2.55
C TYR A 57 -8.20 -20.05 2.12
N ASP A 58 -7.94 -20.40 0.85
CA ASP A 58 -8.40 -21.66 0.27
C ASP A 58 -7.67 -22.89 0.87
N LYS A 59 -6.50 -22.69 1.48
CA LYS A 59 -5.70 -23.78 2.08
C LYS A 59 -5.77 -23.80 3.60
N MET A 60 -5.79 -22.63 4.24
CA MET A 60 -5.60 -22.44 5.68
C MET A 60 -6.46 -21.27 6.21
N PRO A 61 -7.80 -21.37 6.16
CA PRO A 61 -8.71 -20.28 6.50
C PRO A 61 -8.55 -19.78 7.95
N ASN A 62 -8.14 -20.67 8.86
CA ASN A 62 -7.95 -20.33 10.28
C ASN A 62 -6.70 -19.46 10.55
N GLN A 63 -5.81 -19.27 9.58
CA GLN A 63 -4.54 -18.53 9.76
C GLN A 63 -4.49 -17.19 9.04
N ILE A 64 -5.62 -16.70 8.51
CA ILE A 64 -5.63 -15.53 7.62
C ILE A 64 -5.21 -14.24 8.31
N GLY A 65 -5.64 -14.03 9.57
CA GLY A 65 -5.19 -12.87 10.34
C GLY A 65 -3.67 -12.85 10.53
N ALA A 66 -3.08 -14.00 10.85
CA ALA A 66 -1.63 -14.13 11.02
C ALA A 66 -0.87 -14.00 9.69
N ALA A 67 -1.41 -14.56 8.61
CA ALA A 67 -0.86 -14.42 7.26
C ALA A 67 -0.88 -12.95 6.79
N TYR A 68 -1.98 -12.24 7.03
CA TYR A 68 -2.10 -10.82 6.70
C TYR A 68 -1.08 -9.99 7.46
N LEU A 69 -0.94 -10.21 8.78
CA LEU A 69 0.03 -9.50 9.60
C LEU A 69 1.47 -9.75 9.12
N THR A 70 1.80 -11.00 8.78
CA THR A 70 3.12 -11.36 8.23
C THR A 70 3.40 -10.64 6.91
N MET A 71 2.45 -10.63 5.98
CA MET A 71 2.60 -9.94 4.69
C MET A 71 2.68 -8.41 4.87
N MET A 72 1.93 -7.85 5.81
CA MET A 72 2.00 -6.43 6.17
C MET A 72 3.41 -6.07 6.68
N PHE A 73 3.97 -6.86 7.59
CA PHE A 73 5.34 -6.63 8.08
C PHE A 73 6.37 -6.73 6.95
N LEU A 74 6.24 -7.72 6.07
CA LEU A 74 7.13 -7.85 4.91
C LEU A 74 7.04 -6.63 3.98
N LYS A 75 5.82 -6.18 3.68
CA LYS A 75 5.55 -4.98 2.87
C LYS A 75 6.19 -3.73 3.49
N ILE A 76 6.05 -3.54 4.80
CA ILE A 76 6.68 -2.43 5.53
C ILE A 76 8.20 -2.52 5.45
N GLY A 77 8.78 -3.70 5.65
CA GLY A 77 10.22 -3.92 5.54
C GLY A 77 10.74 -3.57 4.14
N ILE A 78 10.08 -4.06 3.09
CA ILE A 78 10.44 -3.74 1.70
C ILE A 78 10.30 -2.23 1.42
N PHE A 79 9.24 -1.59 1.91
CA PHE A 79 9.06 -0.14 1.80
C PHE A 79 10.25 0.62 2.40
N ILE A 80 10.63 0.29 3.64
CA ILE A 80 11.76 0.92 4.32
C ILE A 80 13.05 0.71 3.51
N LEU A 81 13.30 -0.49 3.00
CA LEU A 81 14.50 -0.77 2.20
C LEU A 81 14.55 0.01 0.88
N LEU A 82 13.41 0.13 0.18
CA LEU A 82 13.31 0.83 -1.09
C LEU A 82 13.42 2.35 -0.94
N PHE A 83 12.90 2.91 0.16
CA PHE A 83 12.89 4.35 0.42
C PHE A 83 13.92 4.77 1.49
N LYS A 84 14.88 3.90 1.84
CA LYS A 84 15.85 4.13 2.92
C LYS A 84 16.65 5.42 2.75
N SER A 85 17.03 5.78 1.52
CA SER A 85 17.82 6.98 1.23
C SER A 85 17.06 8.27 1.55
N THR A 86 15.73 8.22 1.47
CA THR A 86 14.85 9.33 1.79
C THR A 86 14.44 9.31 3.25
N ILE A 87 14.20 8.12 3.82
CA ILE A 87 13.76 7.94 5.21
C ILE A 87 14.91 8.23 6.21
N PHE A 88 16.13 7.80 5.89
CA PHE A 88 17.31 7.93 6.77
C PHE A 88 18.31 8.98 6.27
N THR A 89 17.88 9.92 5.45
CA THR A 89 18.78 11.00 5.01
C THR A 89 19.18 11.87 6.21
N GLU A 90 20.45 12.24 6.31
CA GLU A 90 20.98 13.04 7.43
C GLU A 90 20.61 14.51 7.33
N GLN A 91 20.25 15.00 6.14
CA GLN A 91 19.64 16.32 5.99
C GLN A 91 18.26 16.30 6.64
N ASP A 92 17.94 17.35 7.42
CA ASP A 92 16.62 17.53 8.01
C ASP A 92 15.55 17.55 6.92
N LEU A 93 14.98 16.37 6.64
CA LEU A 93 13.85 16.26 5.74
C LEU A 93 12.72 17.06 6.38
N ALA A 94 12.30 18.14 5.71
CA ALA A 94 11.17 18.92 6.17
C ALA A 94 9.99 17.99 6.48
N ILE A 95 9.30 18.25 7.58
CA ILE A 95 8.21 17.39 8.07
C ILE A 95 7.16 17.12 6.97
N GLN A 96 6.98 18.08 6.06
CA GLN A 96 6.14 17.99 4.88
C GLN A 96 6.50 16.80 3.97
N HIS A 97 7.80 16.59 3.69
CA HIS A 97 8.25 15.48 2.85
C HIS A 97 8.06 14.12 3.54
N ARG A 98 8.23 14.06 4.87
CA ARG A 98 7.97 12.85 5.67
C ARG A 98 6.49 12.51 5.66
N LEU A 99 5.63 13.50 5.85
CA LEU A 99 4.17 13.35 5.74
C LEU A 99 3.76 12.90 4.34
N GLY A 100 4.40 13.40 3.29
CA GLY A 100 4.17 12.97 1.92
C GLY A 100 4.52 11.51 1.62
N LEU A 101 5.35 10.85 2.47
CA LEU A 101 5.57 9.40 2.41
C LEU A 101 4.56 8.63 3.26
N LEU A 102 4.27 9.12 4.47
CA LEU A 102 3.42 8.44 5.45
C LEU A 102 1.94 8.46 5.05
N ILE A 103 1.44 9.55 4.48
CA ILE A 103 0.03 9.68 4.09
C ILE A 103 -0.35 8.61 3.05
N PRO A 104 0.37 8.44 1.93
CA PRO A 104 0.12 7.34 1.00
C PRO A 104 0.24 5.98 1.67
N PHE A 105 1.26 5.77 2.50
CA PHE A 105 1.45 4.51 3.21
C PHE A 105 0.20 4.10 4.02
N PHE A 106 -0.31 4.99 4.89
CA PHE A 106 -1.50 4.69 5.70
C PHE A 106 -2.77 4.61 4.86
N LEU A 107 -2.92 5.45 3.84
CA LEU A 107 -4.08 5.45 2.95
C LEU A 107 -4.26 4.08 2.28
N PHE A 108 -3.19 3.56 1.67
CA PHE A 108 -3.23 2.25 1.01
C PHE A 108 -3.36 1.11 2.02
N LEU A 109 -2.76 1.23 3.21
CA LEU A 109 -2.89 0.22 4.28
C LEU A 109 -4.32 0.10 4.81
N ILE A 110 -5.02 1.22 5.00
CA ILE A 110 -6.42 1.22 5.46
C ILE A 110 -7.32 0.57 4.40
N VAL A 111 -7.17 0.94 3.14
CA VAL A 111 -7.96 0.37 2.04
C VAL A 111 -7.70 -1.14 1.92
N GLU A 112 -6.44 -1.56 2.00
CA GLU A 112 -6.05 -2.97 2.05
C GLU A 112 -6.72 -3.71 3.21
N ALA A 113 -6.62 -3.20 4.43
CA ALA A 113 -7.24 -3.81 5.61
C ALA A 113 -8.76 -3.96 5.46
N VAL A 114 -9.43 -2.96 4.88
CA VAL A 114 -10.88 -3.02 4.60
C VAL A 114 -11.20 -4.08 3.54
N CYS A 115 -10.40 -4.17 2.47
CA CYS A 115 -10.56 -5.20 1.43
C CYS A 115 -10.38 -6.62 1.99
N ILE A 116 -9.39 -6.82 2.86
CA ILE A 116 -9.15 -8.11 3.55
C ILE A 116 -10.27 -8.43 4.54
N ALA A 117 -10.72 -7.45 5.33
CA ALA A 117 -11.85 -7.65 6.25
C ALA A 117 -13.14 -8.05 5.50
N LYS A 118 -13.40 -7.44 4.34
CA LYS A 118 -14.51 -7.82 3.46
C LYS A 118 -14.32 -9.23 2.87
N LEU A 119 -13.09 -9.63 2.54
CA LEU A 119 -12.78 -11.00 2.10
C LEU A 119 -13.13 -12.01 3.19
N LEU A 120 -12.71 -11.74 4.42
CA LEU A 120 -12.97 -12.58 5.58
C LEU A 120 -14.45 -12.69 5.95
N LYS A 121 -15.23 -11.61 5.80
CA LYS A 121 -16.68 -11.65 6.07
C LYS A 121 -17.49 -12.32 4.97
N SER A 122 -16.96 -12.33 3.74
CA SER A 122 -17.65 -12.83 2.55
C SER A 122 -17.42 -14.33 2.31
N LYS A 123 -16.45 -14.95 2.98
CA LYS A 123 -16.16 -16.37 2.90
C LYS A 123 -16.38 -17.02 4.26
#